data_AF-A0A9D9SNX6-F1
#
_entry.id   AF-A0A9D9SNX6-F1
#
_cell.length_a   1.000
_cell.length_b   1.000
_cell.length_c   1.000
_cell.angle_alpha   90.00
_cell.angle_beta   90.00
_cell.angle_gamma   90.00
#
_symmetry.space_group_name_H-M   'P 1'
#
loop_
_entity.id
_entity.type
_entity.pdbx_description
1 polymer ?
#
loop_
_entity_poly.entity_id
_entity_poly.type
_entity_poly.pdbx_seq_one_letter_code
_entity_poly.pdbx_strand_id
1 'polypeptide(L)'
;MTAATQKIFRIRRDYNAWVADESMEDYALRYTPRSFRKWSELRVANTAFGAVSFLALEAIGGAIALNYGFTNALLAILTVGLITFLTGLPISYYAARYGVDMDLLTRGAGFGYLGSTITSLIYASFTFIFFALEAAIMALALQMFFDIPIAWCYVISSLVIIPMVVRGITLISKLQMWTQPAWGVLLLLPYLAIYWKNPQAYSDFMGLTGRTSGSSEFDPLMFGAAATVAFSLVVQIGEQVDFLRFLPEQTRDNRVRWWAAVLMAG
;
A
#
# COMPACT_ATOMS: atom_id res chain seq x y z
N MET A 1 -18.65 -0.13 53.10
CA MET A 1 -17.50 0.38 52.32
C MET A 1 -18.02 1.46 51.38
N THR A 2 -17.79 2.72 51.71
CA THR A 2 -18.22 3.88 50.91
C THR A 2 -17.38 3.97 49.64
N ALA A 3 -18.04 3.87 48.47
CA ALA A 3 -17.39 4.07 47.18
C ALA A 3 -16.84 5.51 47.10
N ALA A 4 -15.53 5.65 46.89
CA ALA A 4 -14.90 6.95 46.77
C ALA A 4 -15.35 7.60 45.45
N THR A 5 -16.04 8.73 45.56
CA THR A 5 -16.48 9.53 44.41
C THR A 5 -15.25 10.11 43.71
N GLN A 6 -14.88 9.52 42.58
CA GLN A 6 -13.74 9.98 41.77
C GLN A 6 -14.04 11.39 41.25
N LYS A 7 -13.34 12.41 41.76
CA LYS A 7 -13.44 13.79 41.23
C LYS A 7 -12.77 13.84 39.86
N ILE A 8 -13.59 13.81 38.80
CA ILE A 8 -13.14 13.96 37.42
C ILE A 8 -12.85 15.45 37.16
N PHE A 9 -11.57 15.80 37.05
CA PHE A 9 -11.14 17.15 36.68
C PHE A 9 -11.52 17.46 35.22
N ARG A 10 -12.03 18.67 34.94
CA ARG A 10 -12.48 19.12 33.59
C ARG A 10 -11.45 18.90 32.49
N ILE A 11 -10.17 19.17 32.76
CA ILE A 11 -9.05 18.94 31.83
C ILE A 11 -8.98 17.47 31.38
N ARG A 12 -9.24 16.53 32.30
CA ARG A 12 -9.27 15.10 31.99
C ARG A 12 -10.49 14.72 31.15
N ARG A 13 -11.57 15.48 31.24
CA ARG A 13 -12.80 15.30 30.46
C ARG A 13 -12.67 15.84 29.05
N ASP A 14 -11.97 16.96 28.87
CA ASP A 14 -11.71 17.54 27.54
C ASP A 14 -10.62 16.76 26.79
N TYR A 15 -9.55 16.34 27.47
CA TYR A 15 -8.56 15.41 26.89
C TYR A 15 -9.22 14.06 26.54
N ASN A 16 -10.07 13.52 27.42
CA ASN A 16 -10.85 12.33 27.10
C ASN A 16 -11.91 12.58 26.03
N ALA A 17 -12.40 13.79 25.78
CA ALA A 17 -13.36 14.06 24.70
C ALA A 17 -12.67 14.14 23.33
N TRP A 18 -11.43 14.66 23.29
CA TRP A 18 -10.59 14.63 22.09
C TRP A 18 -10.04 13.22 21.81
N VAL A 19 -9.79 12.43 22.86
CA VAL A 19 -9.39 11.01 22.80
C VAL A 19 -10.59 10.07 22.59
N ALA A 20 -11.81 10.45 23.00
CA ALA A 20 -13.04 9.67 22.82
C ALA A 20 -13.84 10.07 21.58
N ASP A 21 -13.33 11.00 20.77
CA ASP A 21 -13.84 11.14 19.41
C ASP A 21 -13.33 9.94 18.60
N GLU A 22 -14.10 8.85 18.62
CA GLU A 22 -13.86 7.61 17.87
C GLU A 22 -13.71 7.84 16.35
N SER A 23 -13.98 9.06 15.86
CA SER A 23 -13.73 9.50 14.49
C SER A 23 -12.28 9.93 14.19
N MET A 24 -11.47 10.18 15.23
CA MET A 24 -10.08 10.65 15.15
C MET A 24 -9.04 9.62 15.67
N GLU A 25 -9.44 8.60 16.43
CA GLU A 25 -8.53 7.53 16.90
C GLU A 25 -8.55 6.31 15.96
N ASP A 26 -7.58 6.25 15.03
CA ASP A 26 -7.41 5.15 14.06
C ASP A 26 -6.73 3.88 14.63
N TYR A 27 -6.73 3.69 15.96
CA TYR A 27 -6.04 2.59 16.65
C TYR A 27 -4.59 2.35 16.18
N ALA A 28 -3.88 3.40 15.73
CA ALA A 28 -2.54 3.30 15.16
C ALA A 28 -1.48 2.74 16.14
N LEU A 29 -1.75 2.76 17.45
CA LEU A 29 -0.81 2.35 18.51
C LEU A 29 -1.38 1.27 19.46
N ARG A 30 -2.55 0.70 19.17
CA ARG A 30 -3.25 -0.24 20.07
C ARG A 30 -3.88 -1.39 19.30
N TYR A 31 -4.03 -2.52 19.99
CA TYR A 31 -4.85 -3.65 19.53
C TYR A 31 -6.23 -3.16 19.08
N THR A 32 -6.65 -3.54 17.87
CA THR A 32 -7.98 -3.19 17.36
C THR A 32 -9.05 -4.00 18.12
N PRO A 33 -9.93 -3.37 18.92
CA PRO A 33 -10.93 -4.10 19.69
C PRO A 33 -11.90 -4.83 18.77
N ARG A 34 -12.46 -5.95 19.25
CA ARG A 34 -13.48 -6.74 18.51
C ARG A 34 -14.66 -5.90 18.02
N SER A 35 -14.99 -4.82 18.73
CA SER A 35 -16.04 -3.88 18.36
C SER A 35 -15.72 -3.04 17.12
N PHE A 36 -14.46 -2.90 16.69
CA PHE A 36 -14.06 -2.08 15.53
C PHE A 36 -13.92 -2.90 14.23
N ARG A 37 -13.98 -4.23 14.31
CA ARG A 37 -14.02 -5.16 13.16
C ARG A 37 -15.41 -5.22 12.50
N LYS A 38 -16.02 -4.05 12.26
CA LYS A 38 -17.39 -3.93 11.70
C LYS A 38 -17.41 -3.90 10.18
N TRP A 39 -16.25 -3.75 9.54
CA TRP A 39 -16.15 -3.57 8.10
C TRP A 39 -16.22 -4.92 7.39
N SER A 40 -17.14 -5.04 6.42
CA SER A 40 -17.30 -6.25 5.62
C SER A 40 -16.00 -6.61 4.90
N GLU A 41 -15.74 -7.90 4.73
CA GLU A 41 -14.52 -8.44 4.12
C GLU A 41 -14.24 -7.83 2.73
N LEU A 42 -15.30 -7.58 1.95
CA LEU A 42 -15.21 -6.94 0.63
C LEU A 42 -14.75 -5.47 0.69
N ARG A 43 -15.15 -4.74 1.73
CA ARG A 43 -14.78 -3.34 1.89
C ARG A 43 -13.32 -3.23 2.33
N VAL A 44 -12.88 -4.10 3.24
CA VAL A 44 -11.46 -4.19 3.63
C VAL A 44 -10.59 -4.56 2.45
N ALA A 45 -10.98 -5.58 1.67
CA ALA A 45 -10.24 -5.96 0.46
C ALA A 45 -10.22 -4.84 -0.59
N ASN A 46 -11.32 -4.09 -0.77
CA ASN A 46 -11.37 -2.98 -1.72
C ASN A 46 -10.55 -1.76 -1.27
N THR A 47 -10.48 -1.49 0.04
CA THR A 47 -9.61 -0.45 0.60
C THR A 47 -8.14 -0.85 0.49
N ALA A 48 -7.78 -2.10 0.79
CA ALA A 48 -6.43 -2.63 0.60
C ALA A 48 -6.00 -2.59 -0.87
N PHE A 49 -6.89 -2.95 -1.80
CA PHE A 49 -6.65 -2.79 -3.24
C PHE A 49 -6.39 -1.34 -3.63
N GLY A 50 -7.12 -0.39 -3.03
CA GLY A 50 -6.88 1.04 -3.19
C GLY A 50 -5.55 1.54 -2.59
N ALA A 51 -5.00 0.83 -1.60
CA ALA A 51 -3.68 1.13 -1.07
C ALA A 51 -2.56 0.62 -1.99
N VAL A 52 -2.81 -0.40 -2.82
CA VAL A 52 -1.84 -0.91 -3.81
C VAL A 52 -1.93 -0.17 -5.15
N SER A 53 -2.96 0.65 -5.38
CA SER A 53 -3.25 1.29 -6.66
C SER A 53 -2.44 2.58 -6.98
N PHE A 54 -1.27 2.77 -6.36
CA PHE A 54 -0.46 3.98 -6.56
C PHE A 54 0.46 3.85 -7.79
N LEU A 55 0.76 4.98 -8.43
CA LEU A 55 1.37 5.02 -9.77
C LEU A 55 2.87 4.70 -9.77
N ALA A 56 3.54 4.80 -8.62
CA ALA A 56 4.96 4.51 -8.52
C ALA A 56 5.29 3.05 -8.88
N LEU A 57 4.42 2.07 -8.55
CA LEU A 57 4.64 0.67 -8.98
C LEU A 57 4.64 0.53 -10.50
N GLU A 58 3.72 1.23 -11.18
CA GLU A 58 3.64 1.23 -12.64
C GLU A 58 4.89 1.87 -13.25
N ALA A 59 5.31 3.02 -12.71
CA ALA A 59 6.53 3.70 -13.15
C ALA A 59 7.79 2.84 -12.93
N ILE A 60 7.90 2.18 -11.78
CA ILE A 60 9.01 1.29 -11.44
C ILE A 60 9.00 0.05 -12.36
N GLY A 61 7.84 -0.58 -12.55
CA GLY A 61 7.70 -1.72 -13.46
C GLY A 61 8.05 -1.37 -14.91
N GLY A 62 7.59 -0.22 -15.39
CA GLY A 62 7.95 0.33 -16.69
C GLY A 62 9.46 0.63 -16.80
N ALA A 63 10.06 1.20 -15.77
CA ALA A 63 11.50 1.45 -15.72
C ALA A 63 12.31 0.14 -15.76
N ILE A 64 11.87 -0.90 -15.05
CA ILE A 64 12.50 -2.23 -15.09
C ILE A 64 12.45 -2.79 -16.52
N ALA A 65 11.29 -2.75 -17.18
CA ALA A 65 11.13 -3.21 -18.56
C ALA A 65 12.01 -2.42 -19.55
N LEU A 66 12.03 -1.09 -19.45
CA LEU A 66 12.81 -0.22 -20.35
C LEU A 66 14.32 -0.38 -20.17
N ASN A 67 14.80 -0.62 -18.95
CA ASN A 67 16.24 -0.72 -18.68
C ASN A 67 16.78 -2.13 -18.90
N TYR A 68 16.06 -3.16 -18.46
CA TYR A 68 16.56 -4.54 -18.42
C TYR A 68 15.96 -5.46 -19.51
N GLY A 69 14.99 -4.96 -20.29
CA GLY A 69 14.32 -5.69 -21.36
C GLY A 69 13.15 -6.54 -20.87
N PHE A 70 12.28 -6.95 -21.81
CA PHE A 70 11.02 -7.63 -21.50
C PHE A 70 11.23 -8.95 -20.75
N THR A 71 12.10 -9.83 -21.26
CA THR A 71 12.32 -11.17 -20.70
C THR A 71 12.82 -11.12 -19.26
N ASN A 72 13.84 -10.29 -18.99
CA ASN A 72 14.42 -10.16 -17.65
C ASN A 72 13.43 -9.51 -16.68
N ALA A 73 12.71 -8.46 -17.12
CA ALA A 73 11.70 -7.79 -16.33
C ALA A 73 10.56 -8.73 -15.93
N LEU A 74 10.00 -9.46 -16.90
CA LEU A 74 8.90 -10.40 -16.68
C LEU A 74 9.30 -11.49 -15.69
N LEU A 75 10.44 -12.14 -15.91
CA LEU A 75 10.91 -13.20 -15.03
C LEU A 75 11.22 -12.67 -13.62
N ALA A 76 11.83 -11.49 -13.50
CA ALA A 76 12.13 -10.89 -12.21
C ALA A 76 10.85 -10.55 -11.44
N ILE A 77 9.88 -9.91 -12.09
CA ILE A 77 8.59 -9.55 -11.46
C ILE A 77 7.83 -10.81 -11.03
N LEU A 78 7.76 -11.83 -11.89
CA LEU A 78 7.08 -13.09 -11.55
C LEU A 78 7.78 -13.83 -10.40
N THR A 79 9.11 -13.92 -10.44
CA THR A 79 9.89 -14.63 -9.41
C THR A 79 9.78 -13.92 -8.07
N VAL A 80 10.01 -12.61 -8.04
CA VAL A 80 9.92 -11.82 -6.80
C VAL A 80 8.48 -11.73 -6.31
N GLY A 81 7.50 -11.61 -7.21
CA GLY A 81 6.08 -11.66 -6.86
C GLY A 81 5.70 -12.98 -6.20
N LEU A 82 6.15 -14.12 -6.74
CA LEU A 82 5.93 -15.43 -6.13
C LEU A 82 6.59 -15.54 -4.76
N ILE A 83 7.84 -15.09 -4.62
CA ILE A 83 8.54 -15.11 -3.33
C ILE A 83 7.79 -14.24 -2.31
N THR A 84 7.39 -13.03 -2.70
CA THR A 84 6.65 -12.09 -1.85
C THR A 84 5.31 -12.67 -1.43
N PHE A 85 4.60 -13.32 -2.34
CA PHE A 85 3.35 -14.00 -2.03
C PHE A 85 3.55 -15.16 -1.04
N LEU A 86 4.56 -16.00 -1.25
CA LEU A 86 4.85 -17.15 -0.38
C LEU A 86 5.33 -16.73 1.01
N THR A 87 6.14 -15.67 1.10
CA THR A 87 6.58 -15.12 2.39
C THR A 87 5.49 -14.30 3.06
N GLY A 88 4.62 -13.67 2.27
CA GLY A 88 3.59 -12.79 2.77
C GLY A 88 2.34 -13.48 3.28
N LEU A 89 1.94 -14.57 2.64
CA LEU A 89 0.80 -15.38 3.06
C LEU A 89 0.81 -15.76 4.56
N PRO A 90 1.90 -16.30 5.14
CA PRO A 90 1.93 -16.60 6.58
C PRO A 90 1.82 -15.32 7.42
N ILE A 91 2.51 -14.24 7.05
CA ILE A 91 2.48 -12.96 7.78
C ILE A 91 1.04 -12.42 7.82
N SER A 92 0.39 -12.33 6.66
CA SER A 92 -0.99 -11.89 6.48
C SER A 92 -1.98 -12.79 7.25
N TYR A 93 -1.75 -14.10 7.28
CA TYR A 93 -2.56 -15.03 8.06
C TYR A 93 -2.46 -14.77 9.57
N TYR A 94 -1.25 -14.61 10.11
CA TYR A 94 -1.05 -14.33 11.53
C TYR A 94 -1.60 -12.95 11.92
N ALA A 95 -1.39 -11.93 11.07
CA ALA A 95 -1.97 -10.60 11.25
C ALA A 95 -3.50 -10.65 11.36
N ALA A 96 -4.18 -11.29 10.40
CA ALA A 96 -5.64 -11.36 10.37
C ALA A 96 -6.21 -12.24 11.50
N ARG A 97 -5.55 -13.37 11.81
CA ARG A 97 -6.01 -14.30 12.86
C ARG A 97 -5.90 -13.69 14.25
N TYR A 98 -4.78 -13.01 14.54
CA TYR A 98 -4.53 -12.46 15.87
C TYR A 98 -4.92 -10.99 15.99
N GLY A 99 -5.20 -10.28 14.89
CA GLY A 99 -5.56 -8.86 14.89
C GLY A 99 -4.43 -7.96 15.36
N VAL A 100 -3.21 -8.29 14.95
CA VAL A 100 -1.97 -7.62 15.35
C VAL A 100 -1.42 -6.83 14.18
N ASP A 101 -0.84 -5.66 14.48
CA ASP A 101 -0.09 -4.87 13.51
C ASP A 101 1.33 -5.46 13.32
N MET A 102 2.05 -4.93 12.33
CA MET A 102 3.41 -5.37 12.02
C MET A 102 4.37 -5.16 13.20
N ASP A 103 4.19 -4.10 13.99
CA ASP A 103 5.01 -3.80 15.16
C ASP A 103 4.81 -4.82 16.30
N LEU A 104 3.58 -5.27 16.53
CA LEU A 104 3.27 -6.32 17.49
C LEU A 104 3.75 -7.69 17.00
N LEU A 105 3.69 -7.95 15.70
CA LEU A 105 4.26 -9.17 15.11
C LEU A 105 5.77 -9.24 15.33
N THR A 106 6.50 -8.14 15.10
CA THR A 106 7.96 -8.11 15.30
C THR A 106 8.32 -8.23 16.78
N ARG A 107 7.55 -7.59 17.68
CA ARG A 107 7.69 -7.80 19.14
C ARG A 107 7.50 -9.27 19.53
N GLY A 108 6.45 -9.90 19.01
CA GLY A 108 6.14 -11.31 19.27
C GLY A 108 7.13 -12.30 18.65
N ALA A 109 7.80 -11.91 17.57
CA ALA A 109 8.81 -12.70 16.87
C ALA A 109 10.21 -12.66 17.53
N GLY A 110 10.36 -12.02 18.70
CA GLY A 110 11.59 -12.02 19.48
C GLY A 110 12.48 -10.79 19.33
N PHE A 111 12.07 -9.78 18.54
CA PHE A 111 12.81 -8.52 18.39
C PHE A 111 12.62 -7.55 19.58
N GLY A 112 11.62 -7.81 20.44
CA GLY A 112 11.31 -6.98 21.60
C GLY A 112 10.94 -5.53 21.24
N TYR A 113 10.92 -4.64 22.23
CA TYR A 113 10.55 -3.24 22.01
C TYR A 113 11.56 -2.49 21.14
N LEU A 114 12.87 -2.69 21.35
CA LEU A 114 13.91 -2.01 20.58
C LEU A 114 13.91 -2.42 19.11
N GLY A 115 13.80 -3.71 18.82
CA GLY A 115 13.76 -4.17 17.43
C GLY A 115 12.45 -3.77 16.73
N SER A 116 11.32 -3.68 17.47
CA SER A 116 10.09 -3.12 16.89
C SER A 116 10.23 -1.66 16.48
N THR A 117 10.96 -0.84 17.25
CA THR A 117 11.21 0.56 16.86
C THR A 117 12.03 0.66 15.57
N ILE A 118 13.00 -0.24 15.38
CA ILE A 118 13.80 -0.28 14.14
C ILE A 118 12.91 -0.65 12.95
N THR A 119 12.03 -1.63 13.09
CA THR A 119 11.11 -2.02 12.02
C THR A 119 10.10 -0.92 11.70
N SER A 120 9.57 -0.23 12.71
CA SER A 120 8.69 0.93 12.51
C SER A 120 9.43 2.07 11.77
N LEU A 121 10.70 2.30 12.08
CA LEU A 121 11.50 3.34 11.41
C LEU A 121 11.75 3.00 9.93
N ILE A 122 12.05 1.74 9.62
CA ILE A 122 12.19 1.27 8.23
C ILE A 122 10.87 1.51 7.48
N TYR A 123 9.74 1.14 8.09
CA TYR A 123 8.42 1.31 7.48
C TYR A 123 8.02 2.78 7.30
N ALA A 124 8.27 3.63 8.30
CA ALA A 124 8.05 5.07 8.19
C ALA A 124 8.90 5.69 7.07
N SER A 125 10.17 5.28 6.97
CA SER A 125 11.08 5.74 5.90
C SER A 125 10.57 5.34 4.52
N PHE A 126 10.12 4.10 4.37
CA PHE A 126 9.51 3.60 3.15
C PHE A 126 8.28 4.43 2.75
N THR A 127 7.40 4.70 3.72
CA THR A 127 6.19 5.52 3.51
C THR A 127 6.55 6.93 3.03
N PHE A 128 7.57 7.56 3.59
CA PHE A 128 8.03 8.88 3.13
C PHE A 128 8.60 8.86 1.72
N ILE A 129 9.32 7.78 1.34
CA ILE A 129 9.84 7.62 -0.02
C ILE A 129 8.68 7.52 -1.03
N PHE A 130 7.66 6.71 -0.75
CA PHE A 130 6.49 6.59 -1.64
C PHE A 130 5.67 7.87 -1.69
N PHE A 131 5.49 8.55 -0.56
CA PHE A 131 4.87 9.87 -0.55
C PHE A 131 5.60 10.86 -1.47
N ALA A 132 6.94 10.87 -1.42
CA ALA A 132 7.75 11.73 -2.29
C ALA A 132 7.64 11.32 -3.77
N LEU A 133 7.66 10.03 -4.07
CA LEU A 133 7.51 9.52 -5.45
C LEU A 133 6.14 9.84 -6.03
N GLU A 134 5.05 9.63 -5.29
CA GLU A 134 3.69 9.95 -5.72
C GLU A 134 3.51 11.46 -5.91
N ALA A 135 4.02 12.27 -4.99
CA ALA A 135 4.01 13.72 -5.14
C ALA A 135 4.80 14.17 -6.38
N ALA A 136 5.89 13.48 -6.73
CA ALA A 136 6.67 13.76 -7.92
C ALA A 136 5.95 13.38 -9.21
N ILE A 137 5.28 12.22 -9.25
CA ILE A 137 4.45 11.81 -10.40
C ILE A 137 3.30 12.80 -10.60
N MET A 138 2.62 13.18 -9.51
CA MET A 138 1.56 14.19 -9.55
C MET A 138 2.08 15.55 -10.02
N ALA A 139 3.25 15.97 -9.53
CA ALA A 139 3.86 17.24 -9.93
C ALA A 139 4.21 17.26 -11.42
N LEU A 140 4.71 16.14 -11.96
CA LEU A 140 4.97 16.00 -13.39
C LEU A 140 3.67 16.08 -14.21
N ALA A 141 2.60 15.44 -13.76
CA ALA A 141 1.28 15.54 -14.40
C ALA A 141 0.75 16.98 -14.41
N LEU A 142 0.87 17.69 -13.28
CA LEU A 142 0.49 19.11 -13.17
C LEU A 142 1.32 20.00 -14.08
N GLN A 143 2.64 19.77 -14.15
CA GLN A 143 3.52 20.49 -15.06
C GLN A 143 3.09 20.30 -16.52
N MET A 144 2.79 19.06 -16.93
CA MET A 144 2.38 18.77 -18.31
C MET A 144 1.03 19.40 -18.69
N PHE A 145 0.15 19.65 -17.72
CA PHE A 145 -1.19 20.17 -17.99
C PHE A 145 -1.29 21.71 -17.85
N PHE A 146 -0.59 22.29 -16.87
CA PHE A 146 -0.68 23.72 -16.56
C PHE A 146 0.58 24.52 -16.94
N ASP A 147 1.64 23.85 -17.42
CA ASP A 147 2.94 24.46 -17.75
C ASP A 147 3.57 25.29 -16.62
N ILE A 148 3.22 24.97 -15.36
CA ILE A 148 3.77 25.60 -14.15
C ILE A 148 5.20 25.05 -13.89
N PRO A 149 6.15 25.87 -13.39
CA PRO A 149 7.47 25.37 -13.02
C PRO A 149 7.41 24.22 -12.02
N ILE A 150 8.15 23.14 -12.29
CA ILE A 150 8.08 21.87 -11.53
C ILE A 150 8.30 22.04 -10.03
N ALA A 151 9.11 23.03 -9.61
CA ALA A 151 9.35 23.34 -8.20
C ALA A 151 8.05 23.70 -7.45
N TRP A 152 7.17 24.48 -8.08
CA TRP A 152 5.87 24.83 -7.51
C TRP A 152 4.92 23.63 -7.55
N CYS A 153 4.96 22.82 -8.61
CA CYS A 153 4.16 21.61 -8.71
C CYS A 153 4.49 20.63 -7.57
N TYR A 154 5.76 20.46 -7.18
CA TYR A 154 6.13 19.63 -6.02
C TYR A 154 5.50 20.14 -4.73
N VAL A 155 5.60 21.44 -4.46
CA VAL A 155 5.02 22.05 -3.25
C VAL A 155 3.50 21.87 -3.22
N ILE A 156 2.82 22.13 -4.34
CA ILE A 156 1.36 21.98 -4.44
C ILE A 156 0.95 20.52 -4.22
N SER A 157 1.59 19.57 -4.92
CA SER A 157 1.29 18.14 -4.80
C SER A 157 1.43 17.63 -3.36
N SER A 158 2.50 18.04 -2.65
CA SER A 158 2.70 17.62 -1.26
C SER A 158 1.74 18.29 -0.28
N LEU A 159 1.44 19.59 -0.45
CA LEU A 159 0.57 20.33 0.48
C LEU A 159 -0.89 19.92 0.38
N VAL A 160 -1.38 19.59 -0.83
CA VAL A 160 -2.77 19.18 -1.05
C VAL A 160 -3.12 17.89 -0.31
N ILE A 161 -2.15 16.99 -0.08
CA ILE A 161 -2.36 15.71 0.59
C ILE A 161 -2.57 15.86 2.10
N ILE A 162 -1.88 16.81 2.74
CA ILE A 162 -1.93 17.04 4.20
C ILE A 162 -3.37 17.14 4.74
N PRO A 163 -4.27 18.02 4.23
CA PRO A 163 -5.62 18.13 4.75
C PRO A 163 -6.47 16.88 4.51
N MET A 164 -6.13 16.06 3.49
CA MET A 164 -6.84 14.81 3.23
C MET A 164 -6.51 13.75 4.27
N VAL A 165 -5.25 13.67 4.70
CA VAL A 165 -4.79 12.71 5.73
C VAL A 165 -5.27 13.12 7.13
N VAL A 166 -5.39 14.42 7.41
CA VAL A 166 -5.85 14.92 8.73
C VAL A 166 -7.26 14.44 9.09
N ARG A 167 -8.13 14.14 8.11
CA ARG A 167 -9.50 13.65 8.35
C ARG A 167 -9.60 12.10 8.45
N GLY A 168 -8.46 11.42 8.51
CA GLY A 168 -8.35 9.97 8.74
C GLY A 168 -8.93 9.07 7.64
N ILE A 169 -9.02 7.78 7.94
CA ILE A 169 -9.48 6.72 7.02
C ILE A 169 -10.90 6.96 6.49
N THR A 170 -11.77 7.65 7.23
CA THR A 170 -13.18 7.87 6.84
C THR A 170 -13.30 8.76 5.60
N LEU A 171 -12.51 9.84 5.50
CA LEU A 171 -12.50 10.69 4.32
C LEU A 171 -11.83 9.98 3.14
N ILE A 172 -10.69 9.34 3.39
CA ILE A 172 -9.93 8.59 2.37
C ILE A 172 -10.81 7.53 1.73
N SER A 173 -11.51 6.73 2.53
CA SER A 173 -12.40 5.68 2.03
C SER A 173 -13.55 6.25 1.20
N LYS A 174 -14.13 7.39 1.59
CA LYS A 174 -15.20 8.03 0.81
C LYS A 174 -14.70 8.54 -0.54
N LEU A 175 -13.51 9.14 -0.59
CA LEU A 175 -12.88 9.59 -1.83
C LEU A 175 -12.56 8.39 -2.72
N GLN A 176 -11.90 7.36 -2.16
CA GLN A 176 -11.53 6.14 -2.89
C GLN A 176 -12.72 5.43 -3.53
N MET A 177 -13.88 5.36 -2.88
CA MET A 177 -15.07 4.74 -3.49
C MET A 177 -15.48 5.39 -4.82
N TRP A 178 -15.27 6.70 -4.99
CA TRP A 178 -15.60 7.43 -6.22
C TRP A 178 -14.42 7.48 -7.19
N THR A 179 -13.19 7.64 -6.67
CA THR A 179 -12.01 7.76 -7.51
C THR A 179 -11.53 6.41 -8.05
N GLN A 180 -11.75 5.29 -7.36
CA GLN A 180 -11.32 3.96 -7.81
C GLN A 180 -11.95 3.55 -9.16
N PRO A 181 -13.27 3.65 -9.39
CA PRO A 181 -13.84 3.32 -10.69
C PRO A 181 -13.28 4.22 -11.81
N ALA A 182 -13.17 5.52 -11.54
CA ALA A 182 -12.62 6.47 -12.51
C ALA A 182 -11.15 6.17 -12.82
N TRP A 183 -10.34 5.90 -11.78
CA TRP A 183 -8.96 5.48 -11.90
C TRP A 183 -8.82 4.19 -12.70
N GLY A 184 -9.64 3.17 -12.42
CA GLY A 184 -9.58 1.89 -13.15
C GLY A 184 -9.91 2.06 -14.64
N VAL A 185 -10.88 2.91 -14.98
CA VAL A 185 -11.16 3.26 -16.38
C VAL A 185 -9.98 3.99 -17.01
N LEU A 186 -9.42 5.00 -16.33
CA LEU A 186 -8.29 5.77 -16.82
C LEU A 186 -7.00 4.95 -16.93
N LEU A 187 -6.82 3.93 -16.10
CA LEU A 187 -5.71 3.00 -16.16
C LEU A 187 -5.82 2.11 -17.41
N LEU A 188 -7.02 1.60 -17.71
CA LEU A 188 -7.23 0.70 -18.86
C LEU A 188 -7.26 1.45 -20.21
N LEU A 189 -7.68 2.72 -20.21
CA LEU A 189 -7.91 3.49 -21.42
C LEU A 189 -6.66 3.60 -22.32
N PRO A 190 -5.45 3.93 -21.83
CA PRO A 190 -4.24 3.96 -22.65
C PRO A 190 -3.95 2.64 -23.35
N TYR A 191 -4.10 1.50 -22.65
CA TYR A 191 -3.90 0.18 -23.24
C TYR A 191 -4.93 -0.12 -24.32
N LEU A 192 -6.21 0.15 -24.07
CA LEU A 192 -7.26 -0.02 -25.08
C LEU A 192 -7.03 0.88 -26.31
N ALA A 193 -6.58 2.12 -26.10
CA ALA A 193 -6.25 3.04 -27.18
C ALA A 193 -5.06 2.57 -28.01
N ILE A 194 -4.01 2.01 -27.38
CA ILE A 194 -2.88 1.39 -28.07
C ILE A 194 -3.35 0.17 -28.85
N TYR A 195 -4.18 -0.69 -28.25
CA TYR A 195 -4.72 -1.86 -28.92
C TYR A 195 -5.49 -1.52 -30.20
N TRP A 196 -6.31 -0.46 -30.18
CA TRP A 196 -7.05 -0.04 -31.38
C TRP A 196 -6.19 0.70 -32.42
N LYS A 197 -5.22 1.52 -32.00
CA LYS A 197 -4.41 2.31 -32.95
C LYS A 197 -3.20 1.56 -33.48
N ASN A 198 -2.56 0.73 -32.67
CA ASN A 198 -1.37 -0.02 -33.03
C ASN A 198 -1.31 -1.38 -32.28
N PRO A 199 -2.09 -2.38 -32.71
CA PRO A 199 -2.05 -3.72 -32.10
C PRO A 199 -0.66 -4.36 -32.10
N GLN A 200 0.17 -4.05 -33.10
CA GLN A 200 1.53 -4.57 -33.25
C GLN A 200 2.46 -4.14 -32.10
N ALA A 201 2.16 -3.03 -31.42
CA ALA A 201 2.93 -2.56 -30.28
C ALA A 201 3.02 -3.61 -29.14
N TYR A 202 2.03 -4.50 -29.01
CA TYR A 202 2.07 -5.57 -28.00
C TYR A 202 3.10 -6.65 -28.34
N SER A 203 3.19 -7.05 -29.61
CA SER A 203 4.24 -7.98 -30.04
C SER A 203 5.62 -7.32 -29.99
N ASP A 204 5.70 -6.04 -30.33
CA ASP A 204 6.96 -5.30 -30.28
C ASP A 204 7.45 -5.13 -28.83
N PHE A 205 6.51 -4.96 -27.89
CA PHE A 205 6.81 -4.91 -26.45
C PHE A 205 7.41 -6.22 -25.92
N MET A 206 6.95 -7.38 -26.42
CA MET A 206 7.56 -8.67 -26.06
C MET A 206 9.01 -8.79 -26.55
N GLY A 207 9.35 -8.08 -27.63
CA GLY A 207 10.71 -7.96 -28.15
C GLY A 207 11.51 -6.79 -27.59
N LEU A 208 11.03 -6.12 -26.53
CA LEU A 208 11.68 -4.92 -26.00
C LEU A 208 13.11 -5.23 -25.51
N THR A 209 14.07 -4.65 -26.21
CA THR A 209 15.48 -4.64 -25.82
C THR A 209 15.71 -3.63 -24.71
N GLY A 210 16.32 -4.07 -23.61
CA GLY A 210 16.65 -3.18 -22.50
C GLY A 210 17.74 -2.19 -22.90
N ARG A 211 17.59 -0.93 -22.47
CA ARG A 211 18.60 0.13 -22.71
C ARG A 211 19.95 -0.20 -22.09
N THR A 212 19.96 -0.92 -20.97
CA THR A 212 21.17 -1.32 -20.23
C THR A 212 21.63 -2.71 -20.62
N SER A 213 20.70 -3.65 -20.87
CA SER A 213 21.05 -5.02 -21.28
C SER A 213 21.57 -5.10 -22.72
N GLY A 214 21.11 -4.20 -23.60
CA GLY A 214 21.43 -4.23 -25.03
C GLY A 214 20.83 -5.42 -25.78
N SER A 215 20.10 -6.31 -25.10
CA SER A 215 19.40 -7.46 -25.67
C SER A 215 18.00 -7.64 -25.07
N SER A 216 17.14 -8.37 -25.78
CA SER A 216 15.85 -8.89 -25.28
C SER A 216 15.98 -10.30 -24.69
N GLU A 217 17.17 -10.89 -24.76
CA GLU A 217 17.46 -12.23 -24.26
C GLU A 217 17.60 -12.25 -22.73
N PHE A 218 17.53 -13.46 -22.18
CA PHE A 218 17.73 -13.66 -20.76
C PHE A 218 19.21 -13.45 -20.39
N ASP A 219 19.45 -12.52 -19.47
CA ASP A 219 20.76 -12.29 -18.87
C ASP A 219 20.60 -12.41 -17.34
N PRO A 220 21.26 -13.40 -16.69
CA PRO A 220 21.20 -13.57 -15.24
C PRO A 220 21.56 -12.31 -14.44
N LEU A 221 22.49 -11.48 -14.94
CA LEU A 221 22.91 -10.26 -14.26
C LEU A 221 21.81 -9.20 -14.30
N MET A 222 21.17 -9.03 -15.47
CA MET A 222 20.08 -8.07 -15.66
C MET A 222 18.81 -8.52 -14.94
N PHE A 223 18.53 -9.83 -14.93
CA PHE A 223 17.52 -10.44 -14.08
C PHE A 223 17.78 -10.14 -12.60
N GLY A 224 19.02 -10.32 -12.12
CA GLY A 224 19.39 -10.03 -10.74
C GLY A 224 19.24 -8.54 -10.37
N ALA A 225 19.58 -7.64 -11.30
CA ALA A 225 19.38 -6.21 -11.12
C ALA A 225 17.89 -5.84 -11.05
N ALA A 226 17.09 -6.34 -11.99
CA ALA A 226 15.63 -6.18 -11.98
C ALA A 226 14.98 -6.75 -10.71
N ALA A 227 15.42 -7.94 -10.28
CA ALA A 227 14.94 -8.59 -9.07
C ALA A 227 15.29 -7.78 -7.82
N THR A 228 16.48 -7.19 -7.74
CA THR A 228 16.87 -6.30 -6.62
C THR A 228 15.92 -5.11 -6.48
N VAL A 229 15.56 -4.46 -7.61
CA VAL A 229 14.59 -3.36 -7.60
C VAL A 229 13.22 -3.86 -7.13
N ALA A 230 12.75 -5.00 -7.65
CA ALA A 230 11.48 -5.58 -7.22
C ALA A 230 11.49 -5.99 -5.73
N PHE A 231 12.60 -6.54 -5.21
CA PHE A 231 12.73 -6.93 -3.81
C PHE A 231 12.65 -5.75 -2.85
N SER A 232 13.06 -4.55 -3.28
CA SER A 232 12.92 -3.34 -2.46
C SER A 232 11.46 -3.02 -2.09
N LEU A 233 10.50 -3.56 -2.86
CA LEU A 233 9.06 -3.35 -2.67
C LEU A 233 8.44 -4.31 -1.67
N VAL A 234 9.14 -5.37 -1.23
CA VAL A 234 8.62 -6.37 -0.28
C VAL A 234 8.16 -5.73 1.04
N VAL A 235 8.77 -4.60 1.44
CA VAL A 235 8.42 -3.87 2.66
C VAL A 235 6.95 -3.42 2.68
N GLN A 236 6.28 -3.33 1.53
CA GLN A 236 4.84 -2.98 1.41
C GLN A 236 3.93 -3.94 2.14
N ILE A 237 4.39 -5.16 2.43
CA ILE A 237 3.59 -6.09 3.19
C ILE A 237 3.20 -5.56 4.58
N GLY A 238 4.04 -4.71 5.18
CA GLY A 238 3.72 -4.07 6.46
C GLY A 238 2.44 -3.24 6.39
N GLU A 239 2.20 -2.56 5.26
CA GLU A 239 1.00 -1.76 5.04
C GLU A 239 -0.25 -2.64 4.88
N GLN A 240 -0.11 -3.74 4.13
CA GLN A 240 -1.21 -4.69 3.92
C GLN A 240 -1.63 -5.36 5.23
N VAL A 241 -0.67 -5.68 6.09
CA VAL A 241 -0.89 -6.19 7.45
C VAL A 241 -1.73 -5.22 8.30
N ASP A 242 -1.48 -3.91 8.18
CA ASP A 242 -2.23 -2.89 8.91
C ASP A 242 -3.71 -2.80 8.47
N PHE A 243 -4.03 -3.14 7.22
CA PHE A 243 -5.43 -3.29 6.79
C PHE A 243 -6.04 -4.61 7.25
N LEU A 244 -5.29 -5.70 7.18
CA LEU A 244 -5.75 -7.05 7.57
C LEU A 244 -6.08 -7.17 9.06
N ARG A 245 -5.51 -6.33 9.94
CA ARG A 245 -5.86 -6.34 11.38
C ARG A 245 -7.33 -6.00 11.64
N PHE A 246 -8.00 -5.33 10.69
CA PHE A 246 -9.42 -4.97 10.77
C PHE A 246 -10.37 -6.08 10.30
N LEU A 247 -9.84 -7.19 9.81
CA LEU A 247 -10.63 -8.30 9.27
C LEU A 247 -11.42 -9.02 10.38
N PRO A 248 -12.71 -9.35 10.16
CA PRO A 248 -13.53 -10.01 11.17
C PRO A 248 -12.96 -11.38 11.56
N GLU A 249 -13.29 -11.84 12.77
CA GLU A 249 -12.84 -13.15 13.25
C GLU A 249 -13.35 -14.26 12.32
N GLN A 250 -12.49 -15.27 12.09
CA GLN A 250 -12.84 -16.42 11.27
C GLN A 250 -13.88 -17.28 12.00
N THR A 251 -15.07 -17.38 11.41
CA THR A 251 -16.17 -18.27 11.81
C THR A 251 -16.33 -19.39 10.78
N ARG A 252 -17.14 -20.42 11.10
CA ARG A 252 -17.44 -21.50 10.15
C ARG A 252 -18.17 -20.98 8.91
N ASP A 253 -18.98 -19.93 9.06
CA ASP A 253 -19.83 -19.39 8.00
C ASP A 253 -19.08 -18.43 7.07
N ASN A 254 -18.07 -17.71 7.57
CA ASN A 254 -17.29 -16.75 6.76
C ASN A 254 -15.95 -17.30 6.24
N ARG A 255 -15.61 -18.58 6.49
CA ARG A 255 -14.28 -19.15 6.21
C ARG A 255 -13.76 -18.91 4.79
N VAL A 256 -14.62 -19.08 3.78
CA VAL A 256 -14.25 -18.87 2.37
C VAL A 256 -14.02 -17.38 2.08
N ARG A 257 -14.89 -16.51 2.57
CA ARG A 257 -14.77 -15.05 2.41
C ARG A 257 -13.56 -14.49 3.15
N TRP A 258 -13.26 -15.05 4.32
CA TRP A 258 -12.11 -14.72 5.13
C TRP A 258 -10.80 -15.03 4.39
N TRP A 259 -10.67 -16.24 3.84
CA TRP A 259 -9.49 -16.61 3.06
C TRP A 259 -9.37 -15.81 1.76
N ALA A 260 -10.49 -15.55 1.06
CA ALA A 260 -10.47 -14.69 -0.12
C ALA A 260 -9.99 -13.28 0.23
N ALA A 261 -10.43 -12.71 1.35
CA ALA A 261 -9.98 -11.40 1.80
C ALA A 261 -8.50 -11.40 2.22
N VAL A 262 -8.01 -12.45 2.90
CA VAL A 262 -6.58 -12.59 3.23
C VAL A 262 -5.71 -12.72 1.98
N LEU A 263 -6.17 -13.44 0.95
CA LEU A 263 -5.42 -13.61 -0.31
C LEU A 263 -5.44 -12.38 -1.22
N MET A 264 -6.52 -11.60 -1.17
CA MET A 264 -6.68 -10.41 -2.02
C MET A 264 -6.08 -9.15 -1.38
N ALA A 265 -6.06 -9.08 -0.05
CA ALA A 265 -5.62 -7.91 0.71
C ALA A 265 -4.27 -8.10 1.40
N GLY A 266 -3.65 -9.28 1.30
CA GLY A 266 -2.42 -9.66 1.98
C GLY A 266 -1.35 -10.13 1.02
#